data_AF-A0A6A5TT44-F1
#
_entry.id   AF-A0A6A5TT44-F1
#
_cell.length_a   1.000
_cell.length_b   1.000
_cell.length_c   1.000
_cell.angle_alpha   90.00
_cell.angle_beta   90.00
_cell.angle_gamma   90.00
#
_symmetry.space_group_name_H-M   'P 1'
#
loop_
_entity.id
_entity.type
_entity.pdbx_description
1 polymer ?
#
loop_
_entity_poly.entity_id
_entity_poly.type
_entity_poly.pdbx_seq_one_letter_code
_entity_poly.pdbx_strand_id
1 'polypeptide(L)'
;MSNPGFTTHFPGGYPAFHTPRQGPFGGGGSGPSKSPEASGSSTSPGAPHFDIFEWHPAYQSCQRYFLDHAQHNPGVHAVAALINIQLPFQWSASPIANSTGPLPHSSGPGAYNLPWPRPGPVSNSSSQPMPTWVSLVPYIRRLVITGMDREPVMHGFFGDDWRKGVGPVHECERRNYLFAAKSVGWASVKVQYDMGPHETVPFVKPLQDVSEAELVSADSTWGQFIAMEDWMLGPRAPASTSTSRRPEP
;
A
#
# COMPACT_ATOMS: atom_id res chain seq x y z
N MET A 1 -34.20 -25.78 7.36
CA MET A 1 -33.20 -25.59 8.43
C MET A 1 -32.49 -24.28 8.14
N SER A 2 -32.91 -23.23 8.84
CA SER A 2 -32.60 -21.83 8.52
C SER A 2 -31.64 -21.28 9.56
N ASN A 3 -30.56 -20.63 9.10
CA ASN A 3 -29.50 -20.04 9.93
C ASN A 3 -30.02 -18.76 10.63
N PRO A 4 -29.81 -18.55 11.94
CA PRO A 4 -30.19 -17.31 12.59
C PRO A 4 -29.18 -16.20 12.27
N GLY A 5 -29.71 -15.05 11.86
CA GLY A 5 -28.95 -13.84 11.55
C GLY A 5 -28.29 -13.24 12.79
N PHE A 6 -27.07 -12.76 12.61
CA PHE A 6 -26.31 -12.01 13.61
C PHE A 6 -26.85 -10.57 13.65
N THR A 7 -27.68 -10.25 14.65
CA THR A 7 -28.10 -8.88 14.96
C THR A 7 -27.14 -8.34 16.02
N THR A 8 -26.35 -7.32 15.71
CA THR A 8 -25.55 -6.60 16.70
C THR A 8 -26.35 -5.42 17.22
N HIS A 9 -26.93 -5.58 18.41
CA HIS A 9 -27.41 -4.46 19.23
C HIS A 9 -26.22 -3.81 19.92
N PHE A 10 -25.88 -2.58 19.54
CA PHE A 10 -24.95 -1.74 20.30
C PHE A 10 -25.77 -0.87 21.28
N PRO A 11 -25.51 -0.93 22.61
CA PRO A 11 -26.10 0.02 23.56
C PRO A 11 -25.52 1.42 23.32
N GLY A 12 -26.42 2.39 23.18
CA GLY A 12 -26.11 3.78 22.83
C GLY A 12 -25.33 4.53 23.90
N GLY A 13 -24.47 5.45 23.45
CA GLY A 13 -23.74 6.36 24.32
C GLY A 13 -22.64 7.13 23.58
N TYR A 14 -23.00 7.91 22.55
CA TYR A 14 -22.12 8.97 22.05
C TYR A 14 -22.90 10.29 21.95
N PRO A 15 -22.35 11.42 22.43
CA PRO A 15 -23.02 12.71 22.36
C PRO A 15 -23.05 13.25 20.94
N ALA A 16 -24.23 13.69 20.50
CA ALA A 16 -24.43 14.39 19.25
C ALA A 16 -23.89 15.83 19.37
N PHE A 17 -22.85 16.17 18.62
CA PHE A 17 -22.41 17.54 18.48
C PHE A 17 -23.27 18.24 17.42
N HIS A 18 -24.22 19.06 17.90
CA HIS A 18 -24.92 20.03 17.08
C HIS A 18 -23.97 21.18 16.75
N THR A 19 -23.68 21.40 15.46
CA THR A 19 -23.03 22.62 14.97
C THR A 19 -24.06 23.74 14.83
N PRO A 20 -23.95 24.88 15.54
CA PRO A 20 -24.71 26.06 15.21
C PRO A 20 -23.97 26.86 14.13
N ARG A 21 -24.66 27.03 13.00
CA ARG A 21 -24.38 27.98 11.93
C ARG A 21 -24.51 29.42 12.46
N GLN A 22 -23.45 30.24 12.35
CA GLN A 22 -23.47 31.68 12.04
C GLN A 22 -22.07 32.32 12.14
N GLY A 23 -21.68 33.13 11.15
CA GLY A 23 -20.71 34.23 11.33
C GLY A 23 -21.47 35.59 11.27
N PRO A 24 -20.82 36.76 11.08
CA PRO A 24 -19.43 37.17 11.37
C PRO A 24 -19.32 38.46 12.24
N PHE A 25 -18.08 38.82 12.62
CA PHE A 25 -17.59 40.06 13.28
C PHE A 25 -17.82 40.28 14.80
N GLY A 26 -16.71 40.59 15.51
CA GLY A 26 -16.77 41.35 16.78
C GLY A 26 -15.70 41.02 17.83
N GLY A 27 -14.53 41.65 17.73
CA GLY A 27 -13.77 42.30 18.81
C GLY A 27 -13.35 41.57 20.11
N GLY A 28 -12.03 41.46 20.30
CA GLY A 28 -11.33 42.00 21.49
C GLY A 28 -11.05 41.07 22.68
N GLY A 29 -9.77 41.01 23.11
CA GLY A 29 -9.41 40.64 24.49
C GLY A 29 -8.13 39.82 24.64
N SER A 30 -7.06 40.48 25.05
CA SER A 30 -5.70 39.99 25.26
C SER A 30 -5.51 39.10 26.51
N GLY A 31 -4.58 38.14 26.45
CA GLY A 31 -3.99 37.49 27.63
C GLY A 31 -2.91 36.46 27.24
N PRO A 32 -1.65 36.55 27.73
CA PRO A 32 -0.60 35.64 27.33
C PRO A 32 -0.50 34.46 28.31
N SER A 33 -0.87 33.26 27.88
CA SER A 33 -0.56 32.02 28.60
C SER A 33 0.43 31.21 27.77
N LYS A 34 1.69 31.22 28.19
CA LYS A 34 2.72 30.30 27.72
C LYS A 34 2.36 28.88 28.17
N SER A 35 1.99 28.02 27.23
CA SER A 35 2.05 26.57 27.41
C SER A 35 3.25 26.06 26.59
N PRO A 36 4.13 25.21 27.16
CA PRO A 36 5.21 24.62 26.40
C PRO A 36 4.65 23.57 25.45
N GLU A 37 4.98 23.68 24.17
CA GLU A 37 4.80 22.63 23.17
C GLU A 37 5.52 21.36 23.62
N ALA A 38 4.77 20.32 23.95
CA ALA A 38 5.26 18.97 23.97
C ALA A 38 5.29 18.43 22.53
N SER A 39 6.26 18.89 21.74
CA SER A 39 6.59 18.28 20.45
C SER A 39 7.34 16.96 20.70
N GLY A 40 6.57 15.92 21.01
CA GLY A 40 7.06 14.55 21.11
C GLY A 40 6.98 13.83 19.76
N SER A 41 7.72 14.30 18.74
CA SER A 41 8.06 13.42 17.62
C SER A 41 9.31 12.64 18.03
N SER A 42 9.12 11.49 18.67
CA SER A 42 10.19 10.52 18.88
C SER A 42 10.53 9.85 17.55
N THR A 43 11.15 10.60 16.64
CA THR A 43 11.79 10.03 15.46
C THR A 43 13.15 9.54 15.91
N SER A 44 13.37 8.22 15.88
CA SER A 44 14.70 7.65 16.11
C SER A 44 15.72 8.35 15.19
N PRO A 45 16.83 8.90 15.72
CA PRO A 45 17.84 9.55 14.90
C PRO A 45 18.59 8.45 14.11
N GLY A 46 18.20 8.24 12.86
CA GLY A 46 18.86 7.29 11.96
C GLY A 46 17.95 6.53 11.00
N ALA A 47 16.63 6.60 11.14
CA ALA A 47 15.72 6.03 10.14
C ALA A 47 15.64 6.98 8.93
N PRO A 48 15.84 6.50 7.69
CA PRO A 48 15.65 7.32 6.50
C PRO A 48 14.21 7.83 6.48
N HIS A 49 14.04 9.15 6.43
CA HIS A 49 12.73 9.78 6.37
C HIS A 49 12.11 9.55 5.00
N PHE A 50 10.94 8.91 4.95
CA PHE A 50 10.17 8.75 3.71
C PHE A 50 9.48 10.07 3.37
N ASP A 51 9.91 10.73 2.30
CA ASP A 51 9.26 11.94 1.78
C ASP A 51 8.22 11.58 0.71
N ILE A 52 6.94 11.71 1.06
CA ILE A 52 5.81 11.43 0.18
C ILE A 52 5.77 12.35 -1.05
N PHE A 53 6.21 13.60 -0.91
CA PHE A 53 6.19 14.59 -1.99
C PHE A 53 7.32 14.34 -2.98
N GLU A 54 8.43 13.79 -2.51
CA GLU A 54 9.54 13.37 -3.35
C GLU A 54 9.26 12.03 -4.04
N TRP A 55 8.58 11.12 -3.34
CA TRP A 55 8.23 9.77 -3.80
C TRP A 55 7.15 9.77 -4.89
N HIS A 56 6.05 10.51 -4.67
CA HIS A 56 4.86 10.41 -5.51
C HIS A 56 5.12 10.74 -7.00
N PRO A 57 5.92 11.77 -7.36
CA PRO A 57 6.29 12.02 -8.76
C PRO A 57 7.02 10.83 -9.42
N ALA A 58 7.90 10.13 -8.68
CA ALA A 58 8.58 8.93 -9.18
C ALA A 58 7.61 7.76 -9.35
N TYR A 59 6.66 7.59 -8.42
CA TYR A 59 5.59 6.60 -8.57
C TYR A 59 4.72 6.88 -9.82
N GLN A 60 4.35 8.14 -10.06
CA GLN A 60 3.63 8.54 -11.27
C GLN A 60 4.44 8.29 -12.55
N SER A 61 5.76 8.45 -12.50
CA SER A 61 6.67 8.10 -13.61
C SER A 61 6.60 6.61 -13.92
N CYS A 62 6.68 5.75 -12.90
CA CYS A 62 6.54 4.30 -13.03
C CYS A 62 5.19 3.91 -13.64
N GLN A 63 4.11 4.57 -13.21
CA GLN A 63 2.77 4.30 -13.69
C GLN A 63 2.60 4.66 -15.17
N ARG A 64 3.10 5.84 -15.58
CA ARG A 64 3.11 6.25 -17.00
C ARG A 64 3.94 5.28 -17.84
N TYR A 65 5.16 4.96 -17.39
CA TYR A 65 6.01 3.99 -18.08
C TYR A 65 5.31 2.63 -18.25
N PHE A 66 4.67 2.14 -17.19
CA PHE A 66 3.95 0.86 -17.22
C PHE A 66 2.84 0.86 -18.28
N LEU A 67 2.03 1.92 -18.32
CA LEU A 67 0.92 2.05 -19.26
C LEU A 67 1.35 2.36 -20.70
N ASP A 68 2.39 3.16 -20.89
CA ASP A 68 2.77 3.65 -22.21
C ASP A 68 3.79 2.73 -22.91
N HIS A 69 4.58 1.99 -22.13
CA HIS A 69 5.69 1.19 -22.65
C HIS A 69 5.67 -0.26 -22.16
N ALA A 70 5.69 -0.49 -20.85
CA ALA A 70 5.96 -1.83 -20.30
C ALA A 70 4.87 -2.82 -20.68
N GLN A 71 3.59 -2.45 -20.56
CA GLN A 71 2.48 -3.33 -20.89
C GLN A 71 2.43 -3.73 -22.37
N HIS A 72 3.22 -3.10 -23.25
CA HIS A 72 3.32 -3.45 -24.67
C HIS A 72 4.61 -4.23 -24.99
N ASN A 73 5.47 -4.46 -23.98
CA ASN A 73 6.73 -5.15 -24.15
C ASN A 73 6.52 -6.69 -24.14
N PRO A 74 7.10 -7.44 -25.11
CA PRO A 74 6.96 -8.90 -25.16
C PRO A 74 7.47 -9.64 -23.92
N GLY A 75 8.53 -9.14 -23.27
CA GLY A 75 9.06 -9.70 -22.04
C GLY A 75 8.08 -9.56 -20.88
N VAL A 76 7.43 -8.40 -20.77
CA VAL A 76 6.37 -8.15 -19.78
C VAL A 76 5.16 -9.04 -20.04
N HIS A 77 4.78 -9.24 -21.31
CA HIS A 77 3.70 -10.19 -21.67
C HIS A 77 4.02 -11.61 -21.23
N ALA A 78 5.25 -12.08 -21.48
CA ALA A 78 5.69 -13.41 -21.09
C ALA A 78 5.65 -13.59 -19.57
N VAL A 79 6.14 -12.61 -18.81
CA VAL A 79 6.07 -12.64 -17.34
C VAL A 79 4.62 -12.60 -16.86
N ALA A 80 3.79 -11.70 -17.38
CA ALA A 80 2.38 -11.56 -17.00
C ALA A 80 1.59 -12.86 -17.24
N ALA A 81 1.81 -13.51 -18.38
CA ALA A 81 1.22 -14.82 -18.69
C ALA A 81 1.72 -15.91 -17.73
N LEU A 82 3.02 -15.95 -17.43
CA LEU A 82 3.62 -16.94 -16.52
C LEU A 82 3.05 -16.82 -15.09
N ILE A 83 2.87 -15.59 -14.60
CA ILE A 83 2.41 -15.31 -13.24
C ILE A 83 0.88 -15.14 -13.14
N ASN A 84 0.18 -15.39 -14.25
CA ASN A 84 -1.28 -15.33 -14.38
C ASN A 84 -1.87 -13.99 -13.88
N ILE A 85 -1.46 -12.89 -14.51
CA ILE A 85 -2.02 -11.55 -14.28
C ILE A 85 -2.26 -10.85 -15.61
N GLN A 86 -3.37 -10.14 -15.72
CA GLN A 86 -3.75 -9.37 -16.89
C GLN A 86 -3.09 -7.99 -16.86
N LEU A 87 -2.58 -7.58 -18.01
CA LEU A 87 -2.12 -6.21 -18.21
C LEU A 87 -3.32 -5.28 -18.47
N PRO A 88 -3.23 -3.98 -18.17
CA PRO A 88 -4.38 -3.09 -18.24
C PRO A 88 -5.05 -3.03 -19.62
N PHE A 89 -4.29 -3.15 -20.71
CA PHE A 89 -4.87 -3.20 -22.07
C PHE A 89 -5.66 -4.48 -22.37
N GLN A 90 -5.53 -5.53 -21.54
CA GLN A 90 -6.19 -6.84 -21.73
C GLN A 90 -7.53 -6.92 -21.00
N TRP A 91 -7.89 -5.93 -20.17
CA TRP A 91 -9.13 -5.95 -19.40
C TRP A 91 -10.36 -5.89 -20.32
N SER A 92 -11.30 -6.83 -20.15
CA SER A 92 -12.48 -6.96 -21.02
C SER A 92 -13.48 -5.81 -20.88
N ALA A 93 -13.65 -5.27 -19.67
CA ALA A 93 -14.65 -4.24 -19.38
C ALA A 93 -14.16 -2.81 -19.63
N SER A 94 -12.84 -2.57 -19.58
CA SER A 94 -12.23 -1.24 -19.73
C SER A 94 -10.74 -1.36 -20.02
N PRO A 95 -10.35 -1.73 -21.25
CA PRO A 95 -8.94 -1.86 -21.61
C PRO A 95 -8.28 -0.48 -21.60
N ILE A 96 -7.13 -0.37 -20.92
CA ILE A 96 -6.35 0.88 -20.83
C ILE A 96 -5.11 0.76 -21.70
N ALA A 97 -5.13 1.43 -22.85
CA ALA A 97 -4.03 1.37 -23.82
C ALA A 97 -2.82 2.24 -23.45
N ASN A 98 -3.04 3.38 -22.79
CA ASN A 98 -2.00 4.35 -22.42
C ASN A 98 -2.46 5.26 -21.27
N SER A 99 -1.54 6.06 -20.75
CA SER A 99 -1.74 6.99 -19.63
C SER A 99 -2.56 8.23 -19.98
N THR A 100 -2.70 8.56 -21.27
CA THR A 100 -3.44 9.73 -21.79
C THR A 100 -4.87 9.42 -22.26
N GLY A 101 -5.37 8.21 -21.97
CA GLY A 101 -6.67 7.74 -22.42
C GLY A 101 -7.88 8.37 -21.70
N PRO A 102 -9.09 8.30 -22.28
CA PRO A 102 -10.31 8.63 -21.58
C PRO A 102 -10.49 7.73 -20.36
N LEU A 103 -10.95 8.30 -19.23
CA LEU A 103 -11.10 7.59 -17.96
C LEU A 103 -11.88 6.28 -18.14
N PRO A 104 -11.39 5.15 -17.62
CA PRO A 104 -12.17 3.92 -17.58
C PRO A 104 -13.41 4.17 -16.72
N HIS A 105 -14.58 3.79 -17.24
CA HIS A 105 -15.80 3.74 -16.43
C HIS A 105 -15.54 2.79 -15.26
N SER A 106 -16.08 3.10 -14.08
CA SER A 106 -15.79 2.53 -12.75
C SER A 106 -16.06 1.02 -12.55
N SER A 107 -15.90 0.19 -13.59
CA SER A 107 -16.26 -1.22 -13.64
C SER A 107 -15.06 -2.14 -13.93
N GLY A 108 -13.84 -1.60 -14.03
CA GLY A 108 -12.63 -2.38 -14.29
C GLY A 108 -12.12 -3.14 -13.06
N PRO A 109 -11.50 -4.32 -13.24
CA PRO A 109 -10.92 -5.09 -12.14
C PRO A 109 -9.81 -4.33 -11.40
N GLY A 110 -9.20 -3.29 -11.99
CA GLY A 110 -8.25 -2.38 -11.32
C GLY A 110 -8.83 -1.46 -10.22
N ALA A 111 -10.13 -1.55 -9.94
CA ALA A 111 -10.85 -0.69 -8.99
C ALA A 111 -10.79 -1.18 -7.53
N TYR A 112 -9.76 -1.96 -7.14
CA TYR A 112 -9.55 -2.29 -5.74
C TYR A 112 -9.24 -0.99 -4.96
N ASN A 113 -10.24 -0.51 -4.21
CA ASN A 113 -10.27 0.60 -3.25
C ASN A 113 -10.30 2.06 -3.77
N LEU A 114 -11.45 2.49 -4.29
CA LEU A 114 -11.90 3.88 -4.07
C LEU A 114 -13.09 3.87 -3.09
N PRO A 115 -12.97 4.45 -1.88
CA PRO A 115 -14.06 4.50 -0.90
C PRO A 115 -15.11 5.59 -1.19
N TRP A 116 -15.01 6.30 -2.33
CA TRP A 116 -15.90 7.41 -2.66
C TRP A 116 -16.57 7.20 -4.03
N PRO A 117 -17.91 7.03 -4.10
CA PRO A 117 -18.62 7.10 -5.36
C PRO A 117 -18.55 8.53 -5.90
N ARG A 118 -17.90 8.76 -7.04
CA ARG A 118 -18.01 10.04 -7.74
C ARG A 118 -19.38 10.12 -8.44
N PRO A 119 -20.17 11.18 -8.23
CA PRO A 119 -21.42 11.37 -8.95
C PRO A 119 -21.15 11.80 -10.40
N GLY A 120 -21.64 11.02 -11.37
CA GLY A 120 -22.15 11.45 -12.69
C GLY A 120 -21.25 12.25 -13.66
N PRO A 121 -21.63 12.32 -14.95
CA PRO A 121 -20.80 12.93 -15.98
C PRO A 121 -20.89 14.46 -15.90
N VAL A 122 -19.76 15.11 -15.64
CA VAL A 122 -19.60 16.54 -15.94
C VAL A 122 -19.03 16.67 -17.35
N SER A 123 -19.88 17.02 -18.32
CA SER A 123 -19.44 17.49 -19.63
C SER A 123 -18.79 18.85 -19.48
N ASN A 124 -17.49 18.89 -19.17
CA ASN A 124 -16.70 20.11 -19.22
C ASN A 124 -15.80 20.11 -20.46
N SER A 125 -16.08 21.07 -21.34
CA SER A 125 -15.42 21.37 -22.61
C SER A 125 -14.06 22.07 -22.42
N SER A 126 -13.15 21.47 -21.64
CA SER A 126 -11.73 21.83 -21.61
C SER A 126 -10.91 20.58 -21.92
N SER A 127 -10.50 20.43 -23.18
CA SER A 127 -9.89 19.21 -23.74
C SER A 127 -8.44 18.98 -23.28
N GLN A 128 -8.21 18.89 -21.97
CA GLN A 128 -7.01 18.26 -21.43
C GLN A 128 -7.39 16.84 -20.98
N PRO A 129 -6.86 15.79 -21.62
CA PRO A 129 -7.12 14.42 -21.18
C PRO A 129 -6.60 14.25 -19.75
N MET A 130 -7.49 13.94 -18.81
CA MET A 130 -7.11 13.60 -17.44
C MET A 130 -6.28 12.31 -17.46
N PRO A 131 -5.14 12.23 -16.75
CA PRO A 131 -4.32 11.03 -16.73
C PRO A 131 -5.11 9.82 -16.23
N THR A 132 -5.03 8.71 -16.97
CA THR A 132 -5.62 7.43 -16.55
C THR A 132 -4.81 6.84 -15.39
N TRP A 133 -5.50 6.32 -14.38
CA TRP A 133 -4.88 5.76 -13.18
C TRP A 133 -5.06 4.26 -13.06
N VAL A 134 -3.95 3.55 -12.77
CA VAL A 134 -3.91 2.12 -12.47
C VAL A 134 -3.03 1.89 -11.26
N SER A 135 -3.51 1.09 -10.30
CA SER A 135 -2.69 0.65 -9.16
C SER A 135 -1.61 -0.31 -9.64
N LEU A 136 -0.36 -0.05 -9.26
CA LEU A 136 0.77 -0.96 -9.55
C LEU A 136 0.92 -2.08 -8.51
N VAL A 137 0.22 -1.98 -7.38
CA VAL A 137 0.28 -2.92 -6.26
C VAL A 137 -0.02 -4.38 -6.67
N PRO A 138 -1.04 -4.68 -7.50
CA PRO A 138 -1.30 -6.06 -7.92
C PRO A 138 -0.10 -6.68 -8.65
N TYR A 139 0.55 -5.93 -9.54
CA TYR A 139 1.72 -6.41 -10.26
C TYR A 139 2.89 -6.67 -9.30
N ILE A 140 3.16 -5.75 -8.37
CA ILE A 140 4.21 -5.92 -7.34
C ILE A 140 3.93 -7.15 -6.48
N ARG A 141 2.70 -7.30 -5.97
CA ARG A 141 2.27 -8.48 -5.18
C ARG A 141 2.51 -9.77 -5.94
N ARG A 142 2.16 -9.81 -7.23
CA ARG A 142 2.29 -11.01 -8.04
C ARG A 142 3.75 -11.33 -8.34
N LEU A 143 4.57 -10.33 -8.64
CA LEU A 143 6.01 -10.50 -8.85
C LEU A 143 6.69 -11.03 -7.57
N VAL A 144 6.37 -10.48 -6.39
CA VAL A 144 6.96 -10.91 -5.11
C VAL A 144 6.63 -12.37 -4.80
N ILE A 145 5.35 -12.76 -4.79
CA ILE A 145 4.97 -14.14 -4.38
C ILE A 145 5.47 -15.21 -5.36
N THR A 146 5.63 -14.85 -6.64
CA THR A 146 6.16 -15.76 -7.66
C THR A 146 7.69 -15.71 -7.77
N GLY A 147 8.37 -14.87 -6.98
CA GLY A 147 9.83 -14.69 -7.02
C GLY A 147 10.35 -14.10 -8.34
N MET A 148 9.51 -13.31 -9.01
CA MET A 148 9.80 -12.58 -10.26
C MET A 148 10.12 -11.09 -9.99
N ASP A 149 10.33 -10.69 -8.74
CA ASP A 149 10.63 -9.32 -8.32
C ASP A 149 12.12 -8.96 -8.39
N ARG A 150 12.86 -9.58 -9.32
CA ARG A 150 14.28 -9.28 -9.56
C ARG A 150 14.45 -7.94 -10.22
N GLU A 151 15.59 -7.29 -9.96
CA GLU A 151 15.90 -5.95 -10.49
C GLU A 151 15.66 -5.76 -12.00
N PRO A 152 16.06 -6.68 -12.90
CA PRO A 152 15.76 -6.52 -14.34
C PRO A 152 14.28 -6.57 -14.66
N VAL A 153 13.49 -7.37 -13.93
CA VAL A 153 12.03 -7.48 -14.13
C VAL A 153 11.34 -6.23 -13.60
N MET A 154 11.74 -5.76 -12.42
CA MET A 154 11.24 -4.51 -11.84
C MET A 154 11.51 -3.31 -12.75
N HIS A 155 12.72 -3.20 -13.28
CA HIS A 155 13.08 -2.20 -14.28
C HIS A 155 12.24 -2.34 -15.56
N GLY A 156 12.08 -3.56 -16.07
CA GLY A 156 11.27 -3.82 -17.27
C GLY A 156 9.78 -3.48 -17.12
N PHE A 157 9.22 -3.62 -15.91
CA PHE A 157 7.83 -3.26 -15.62
C PHE A 157 7.65 -1.76 -15.35
N PHE A 158 8.59 -1.12 -14.65
CA PHE A 158 8.35 0.18 -14.03
C PHE A 158 9.33 1.28 -14.46
N GLY A 159 10.29 0.98 -15.32
CA GLY A 159 11.22 1.93 -15.90
C GLY A 159 12.35 2.35 -14.96
N ASP A 160 13.09 3.40 -15.33
CA ASP A 160 14.32 3.82 -14.63
C ASP A 160 14.06 4.29 -13.20
N ASP A 161 12.91 4.93 -12.96
CA ASP A 161 12.54 5.47 -11.65
C ASP A 161 12.03 4.40 -10.68
N TRP A 162 12.00 3.11 -11.05
CA TRP A 162 11.31 2.07 -10.27
C TRP A 162 11.77 2.00 -8.81
N ARG A 163 13.07 2.18 -8.56
CA ARG A 163 13.64 2.12 -7.21
C ARG A 163 13.06 3.20 -6.30
N LYS A 164 12.89 4.41 -6.83
CA LYS A 164 12.31 5.52 -6.08
C LYS A 164 10.78 5.47 -6.09
N GLY A 165 10.17 5.08 -7.21
CA GLY A 165 8.72 5.08 -7.37
C GLY A 165 8.02 3.88 -6.74
N VAL A 166 8.31 2.66 -7.18
CA VAL A 166 7.67 1.45 -6.63
C VAL A 166 8.50 0.75 -5.56
N GLY A 167 9.78 1.07 -5.42
CA GLY A 167 10.69 0.45 -4.44
C GLY A 167 10.14 0.40 -3.01
N PRO A 168 9.62 1.51 -2.44
CA PRO A 168 9.01 1.47 -1.11
C PRO A 168 7.82 0.50 -1.00
N VAL A 169 7.01 0.38 -2.05
CA VAL A 169 5.88 -0.55 -2.10
C VAL A 169 6.36 -1.99 -2.25
N HIS A 170 7.39 -2.21 -3.07
CA HIS A 170 8.06 -3.50 -3.27
C HIS A 170 8.68 -4.02 -1.96
N GLU A 171 9.43 -3.20 -1.25
CA GLU A 171 10.00 -3.54 0.06
C GLU A 171 8.93 -3.85 1.11
N CYS A 172 7.85 -3.05 1.15
CA CYS A 172 6.71 -3.35 2.01
C CYS A 172 6.09 -4.70 1.69
N GLU A 173 5.91 -4.99 0.39
CA GLU A 173 5.28 -6.23 -0.04
C GLU A 173 6.14 -7.46 0.24
N ARG A 174 7.47 -7.36 0.11
CA ARG A 174 8.40 -8.43 0.50
C ARG A 174 8.30 -8.75 1.99
N ARG A 175 8.22 -7.73 2.86
CA ARG A 175 7.97 -7.92 4.31
C ARG A 175 6.60 -8.53 4.58
N ASN A 176 5.55 -8.04 3.89
CA ASN A 176 4.20 -8.59 4.02
C ASN A 176 4.17 -10.08 3.65
N TYR A 177 4.93 -10.48 2.62
CA TYR A 177 5.02 -11.88 2.23
C TYR A 177 5.69 -12.75 3.30
N LEU A 178 6.74 -12.24 3.95
CA LEU A 178 7.34 -12.91 5.12
C LEU A 178 6.33 -13.03 6.28
N PHE A 179 5.52 -12.01 6.54
CA PHE A 179 4.50 -12.04 7.59
C PHE A 179 3.37 -13.02 7.26
N ALA A 180 2.91 -13.07 6.02
CA ALA A 180 1.94 -14.05 5.56
C ALA A 180 2.49 -15.48 5.75
N ALA A 181 3.74 -15.73 5.31
CA ALA A 181 4.39 -17.02 5.46
C ALA A 181 4.65 -17.43 6.91
N LYS A 182 4.88 -16.46 7.82
CA LYS A 182 5.08 -16.71 9.26
C LYS A 182 3.77 -16.93 10.01
N SER A 183 2.68 -16.29 9.57
CA SER A 183 1.37 -16.36 10.24
C SER A 183 0.54 -17.58 9.88
N VAL A 184 0.63 -18.09 8.65
CA VAL A 184 -0.20 -19.20 8.15
C VAL A 184 0.59 -20.16 7.24
N GLY A 185 -0.01 -21.32 6.94
CA GLY A 185 0.60 -22.28 6.02
C GLY A 185 0.57 -21.85 4.55
N TRP A 186 1.44 -22.45 3.74
CA TRP A 186 1.63 -22.15 2.30
C TRP A 186 0.33 -22.00 1.48
N ALA A 187 -0.64 -22.89 1.67
CA ALA A 187 -1.90 -22.85 0.92
C ALA A 187 -2.73 -21.60 1.23
N SER A 188 -2.75 -21.17 2.50
CA SER A 188 -3.44 -19.94 2.92
C SER A 188 -2.74 -18.69 2.39
N VAL A 189 -1.41 -18.67 2.40
CA VAL A 189 -0.62 -17.58 1.80
C VAL A 189 -0.97 -17.43 0.32
N LYS A 190 -0.98 -18.53 -0.44
CA LYS A 190 -1.34 -18.51 -1.87
C LYS A 190 -2.69 -17.84 -2.10
N VAL A 191 -3.70 -18.21 -1.32
CA VAL A 191 -5.07 -17.65 -1.44
C VAL A 191 -5.11 -16.16 -1.11
N GLN A 192 -4.33 -15.68 -0.13
CA GLN A 192 -4.25 -14.26 0.22
C GLN A 192 -3.66 -13.36 -0.90
N TYR A 193 -3.04 -13.97 -1.91
CA TYR A 193 -2.42 -13.28 -3.05
C TYR A 193 -3.19 -13.48 -4.38
N ASP A 194 -4.28 -14.24 -4.36
CA ASP A 194 -5.22 -14.30 -5.48
C ASP A 194 -5.91 -12.93 -5.64
N MET A 195 -6.07 -12.47 -6.89
CA MET A 195 -6.60 -11.11 -7.18
C MET A 195 -8.01 -11.14 -7.75
N GLY A 196 -8.37 -12.24 -8.42
CA GLY A 196 -9.67 -12.43 -9.02
C GLY A 196 -9.90 -13.90 -9.37
N PRO A 197 -11.12 -14.27 -9.78
CA PRO A 197 -11.50 -15.66 -10.05
C PRO A 197 -10.67 -16.30 -11.18
N HIS A 198 -10.10 -15.50 -12.09
CA HIS A 198 -9.28 -15.96 -13.21
C HIS A 198 -7.80 -15.61 -13.08
N GLU A 199 -7.43 -14.80 -12.08
CA GLU A 199 -6.05 -14.34 -11.82
C GLU A 199 -5.55 -14.95 -10.51
N THR A 200 -5.63 -16.27 -10.40
CA THR A 200 -5.09 -17.01 -9.27
C THR A 200 -3.57 -17.12 -9.38
N VAL A 201 -2.87 -17.13 -8.25
CA VAL A 201 -1.43 -17.33 -8.16
C VAL A 201 -1.11 -18.72 -8.71
N PRO A 202 -0.31 -18.86 -9.79
CA PRO A 202 -0.07 -20.16 -10.40
C PRO A 202 0.88 -21.04 -9.57
N PHE A 203 1.84 -20.41 -8.91
CA PHE A 203 2.80 -21.05 -8.02
C PHE A 203 3.35 -20.00 -7.03
N VAL A 204 3.93 -20.48 -5.94
CA VAL A 204 4.51 -19.64 -4.88
C VAL A 204 5.98 -20.02 -4.72
N LYS A 205 6.86 -19.03 -4.54
CA LYS A 205 8.28 -19.26 -4.28
C LYS A 205 8.68 -18.63 -2.96
N PRO A 206 9.55 -19.27 -2.16
CA PRO A 206 10.21 -18.57 -1.05
C PRO A 206 10.83 -17.27 -1.54
N LEU A 207 10.85 -16.24 -0.68
CA LEU A 207 11.41 -14.94 -1.06
C LEU A 207 12.88 -15.10 -1.50
N GLN A 208 13.24 -14.50 -2.63
CA GLN A 208 14.57 -14.63 -3.23
C GLN A 208 15.46 -13.44 -2.85
N ASP A 209 16.78 -13.65 -2.87
CA ASP A 209 17.80 -12.62 -2.65
C ASP A 209 17.60 -11.81 -1.36
N VAL A 210 17.14 -12.48 -0.29
CA VAL A 210 16.85 -11.84 1.00
C VAL A 210 18.15 -11.55 1.72
N SER A 211 18.36 -10.29 2.11
CA SER A 211 19.51 -9.91 2.93
C SER A 211 19.27 -10.21 4.41
N GLU A 212 20.33 -10.44 5.18
CA GLU A 212 20.22 -10.60 6.63
C GLU A 212 19.58 -9.36 7.28
N ALA A 213 19.93 -8.16 6.80
CA ALA A 213 19.33 -6.92 7.27
C ALA A 213 17.80 -6.88 7.03
N GLU A 214 17.32 -7.40 5.90
CA GLU A 214 15.90 -7.52 5.59
C GLU A 214 15.20 -8.49 6.56
N LEU A 215 15.81 -9.65 6.84
CA LEU A 215 15.28 -10.62 7.80
C LEU A 215 15.21 -10.05 9.21
N VAL A 216 16.28 -9.43 9.70
CA VAL A 216 16.33 -8.83 11.03
C VAL A 216 15.32 -7.70 11.17
N SER A 217 15.19 -6.84 10.15
CA SER A 217 14.19 -5.78 10.13
C SER A 217 12.76 -6.33 10.12
N ALA A 218 12.51 -7.39 9.35
CA ALA A 218 11.21 -8.03 9.28
C ALA A 218 10.86 -8.70 10.61
N ASP A 219 11.79 -9.42 11.24
CA ASP A 219 11.56 -10.07 12.54
C ASP A 219 11.33 -9.05 13.67
N SER A 220 12.08 -7.95 13.67
CA SER A 220 11.85 -6.84 14.61
C SER A 220 10.45 -6.23 14.44
N THR A 221 10.04 -5.98 13.19
CA THR A 221 8.70 -5.44 12.88
C THR A 221 7.61 -6.43 13.25
N TRP A 222 7.81 -7.73 12.98
CA TRP A 222 6.92 -8.80 13.42
C TRP A 222 6.77 -8.80 14.94
N GLY A 223 7.87 -8.69 15.69
CA GLY A 223 7.84 -8.60 17.15
C GLY A 223 7.02 -7.40 17.65
N GLN A 224 7.08 -6.26 16.96
CA GLN A 224 6.22 -5.10 17.26
C GLN A 224 4.74 -5.39 17.01
N PHE A 225 4.41 -6.12 15.95
CA PHE A 225 3.04 -6.56 15.68
C PHE A 225 2.51 -7.53 16.74
N ILE A 226 3.33 -8.48 17.19
CA ILE A 226 2.94 -9.39 18.30
C ILE A 226 2.77 -8.60 19.60
N ALA A 227 3.68 -7.67 19.90
CA ALA A 227 3.52 -6.78 21.04
C ALA A 227 2.23 -5.95 20.94
N MET A 228 1.85 -5.50 19.74
CA MET A 228 0.56 -4.86 19.51
C MET A 228 -0.62 -5.79 19.78
N GLU A 229 -0.56 -7.05 19.34
CA GLU A 229 -1.58 -8.06 19.59
C GLU A 229 -1.80 -8.31 21.09
N ASP A 230 -0.73 -8.25 21.88
CA ASP A 230 -0.75 -8.33 23.34
C ASP A 230 -1.00 -6.98 24.05
N TRP A 231 -1.29 -5.91 23.29
CA TRP A 231 -1.54 -4.54 23.78
C TRP A 231 -0.35 -3.97 24.57
N MET A 232 0.86 -4.48 24.30
CA MET A 232 2.15 -4.05 24.81
C MET A 232 2.72 -2.92 23.94
N LEU A 233 1.99 -1.81 23.87
CA LEU A 233 2.38 -0.61 23.12
C LEU A 233 2.74 0.57 24.03
N GLY A 234 3.55 1.49 23.52
CA GLY A 234 3.91 2.72 24.21
C GLY A 234 4.55 2.44 25.57
N PRO A 235 4.00 2.94 26.69
CA PRO A 235 4.54 2.68 28.03
C PRO A 235 4.59 1.20 28.44
N ARG A 236 3.85 0.33 27.73
CA ARG A 236 3.80 -1.13 27.98
C ARG A 236 4.73 -1.92 27.05
N ALA A 237 5.45 -1.25 26.15
CA ALA A 237 6.35 -1.92 25.22
C ALA A 237 7.49 -2.62 25.99
N PRO A 238 7.89 -3.83 25.58
CA PRO A 238 9.03 -4.50 26.19
C PRO A 238 10.30 -3.66 26.00
N ALA A 239 11.15 -3.62 27.03
CA ALA A 239 12.43 -2.93 26.93
C ALA A 239 13.28 -3.57 25.83
N SER A 240 13.73 -2.78 24.86
CA SER A 240 14.65 -3.25 23.82
C SER A 240 15.91 -3.79 24.48
N THR A 241 16.20 -5.08 24.30
CA THR A 241 17.38 -5.77 24.83
C THR A 241 18.67 -5.33 24.12
N SER A 242 19.04 -4.06 24.25
CA SER A 242 20.38 -3.59 23.91
C SER A 242 21.32 -3.87 25.08
N THR A 243 22.02 -4.99 24.98
CA THR A 243 23.30 -5.33 25.62
C THR A 243 23.74 -4.44 26.80
N SER A 244 23.35 -4.82 28.02
CA SER A 244 24.11 -4.45 29.22
C SER A 244 25.37 -5.31 29.26
N ARG A 245 26.41 -4.91 28.52
CA ARG A 245 27.77 -5.40 28.76
C ARG A 245 28.39 -4.45 29.77
N ARG A 246 28.15 -4.73 31.05
CA ARG A 246 28.89 -4.12 32.16
C ARG A 246 30.35 -4.56 32.03
N PRO A 247 31.35 -3.66 31.98
CA PRO A 247 32.73 -4.09 32.19
C PRO A 247 32.85 -4.48 33.66
N GLU A 248 33.24 -5.73 33.93
CA GLU A 248 33.71 -6.13 35.26
C GLU A 248 35.08 -5.49 35.53
N PRO A 249 35.35 -5.11 36.80
CA PRO A 249 36.55 -4.38 37.21
C PRO A 249 37.85 -5.19 37.13
#